data_AF-A0A814T6S0-F1
#
_entry.id   AF-A0A814T6S0-F1
#
_cell.length_a   1.000
_cell.length_b   1.000
_cell.length_c   1.000
_cell.angle_alpha   90.00
_cell.angle_beta   90.00
_cell.angle_gamma   90.00
#
_symmetry.space_group_name_H-M   'P 1'
#
loop_
_entity.id
_entity.type
_entity.pdbx_description
1 polymer ?
#
loop_
_entity_poly.entity_id
_entity_poly.type
_entity_poly.pdbx_seq_one_letter_code
_entity_poly.pdbx_strand_id
1 'polypeptide(L)'
;MTVQIFLFCFIVTSVTMPSLPSPVVIHNLVEKKLPLVEHDKPKVVAHRADPKPTPSLHLEKSREINAKPCKPHRPDSCSQNICKQYSINLKMNKAYFNFRYNKCFCSQCYPITKADYFTVAGSIYTVPRHWIRFGLQIDQTFAESKQIFKQWYTTFYGTSKGKLESIINNRFVPMPGDHLLSNEIFTTRLSDKHHVYTSPSIKYACLKHVCPVDIVNIHSEWYDVQIILECKQNPEGIVKQHGYRQNVCNIIPDNEIEWKTDRRASIIPYGLLIHVQKHRCTKECINIHS
;
A
#
# COMPACT_ATOMS: atom_id res chain seq x y z
N MET A 1 39.23 46.79 -6.73
CA MET A 1 38.21 45.71 -6.72
C MET A 1 36.86 46.39 -6.73
N THR A 2 36.20 46.37 -7.88
CA THR A 2 34.96 47.12 -8.14
C THR A 2 33.76 46.25 -7.79
N VAL A 3 32.92 46.72 -6.87
CA VAL A 3 31.71 46.01 -6.42
C VAL A 3 30.55 46.43 -7.32
N GLN A 4 30.02 45.48 -8.11
CA GLN A 4 28.83 45.66 -8.93
C GLN A 4 27.59 45.37 -8.08
N ILE A 5 26.77 46.40 -7.84
CA ILE A 5 25.46 46.29 -7.20
C ILE A 5 24.42 46.12 -8.31
N PHE A 6 23.77 44.96 -8.36
CA PHE A 6 22.63 44.71 -9.25
C PHE A 6 21.34 45.20 -8.60
N LEU A 7 20.75 46.25 -9.17
CA LEU A 7 19.44 46.76 -8.82
C LEU A 7 18.38 45.95 -9.60
N PHE A 8 17.56 45.15 -8.91
CA PHE A 8 16.40 44.49 -9.51
C PHE A 8 15.19 45.42 -9.45
N CYS A 9 14.72 45.87 -10.62
CA CYS A 9 13.42 46.52 -10.78
C CYS A 9 12.30 45.49 -10.63
N PHE A 10 11.47 45.65 -9.59
CA PHE A 10 10.18 44.96 -9.48
C PHE A 10 9.14 45.71 -10.32
N ILE A 11 8.65 45.06 -11.38
CA ILE A 11 7.46 45.50 -12.11
C ILE A 11 6.25 44.98 -11.34
N VAL A 12 5.50 45.89 -10.73
CA VAL A 12 4.19 45.59 -10.11
C VAL A 12 3.13 45.71 -11.20
N THR A 13 2.61 44.57 -11.68
CA THR A 13 1.41 44.54 -12.51
C THR A 13 0.18 44.41 -11.59
N SER A 14 -0.63 45.46 -11.53
CA SER A 14 -1.95 45.41 -10.88
C SER A 14 -2.88 44.50 -11.66
N VAL A 15 -3.26 43.37 -11.04
CA VAL A 15 -4.31 42.49 -11.54
C VAL A 15 -5.65 43.00 -11.01
N THR A 16 -6.48 43.53 -11.89
CA THR A 16 -7.90 43.86 -11.61
C THR A 16 -8.70 42.57 -11.43
N MET A 17 -9.27 42.36 -10.25
CA MET A 17 -10.17 41.24 -9.98
C MET A 17 -11.57 41.50 -10.56
N PRO A 18 -12.20 40.51 -11.22
CA PRO A 18 -13.59 40.60 -11.63
C PRO A 18 -14.53 40.50 -10.43
N SER A 19 -15.54 41.35 -10.43
CA SER A 19 -16.60 41.46 -9.42
C SER A 19 -17.39 40.15 -9.26
N LEU A 20 -17.63 39.78 -8.01
CA LEU A 20 -18.49 38.65 -7.62
C LEU A 20 -19.95 38.86 -8.08
N PRO A 21 -20.63 37.82 -8.58
CA PRO A 21 -22.06 37.89 -8.84
C PRO A 21 -22.88 37.87 -7.54
N SER A 22 -23.96 38.64 -7.54
CA SER A 22 -24.92 38.81 -6.46
C SER A 22 -25.57 37.49 -5.99
N PRO A 23 -26.00 37.39 -4.73
CA PRO A 23 -26.59 36.18 -4.18
C PRO A 23 -27.96 35.87 -4.82
N VAL A 24 -28.11 34.63 -5.27
CA VAL A 24 -29.38 34.07 -5.74
C VAL A 24 -30.30 33.83 -4.54
N VAL A 25 -31.46 34.48 -4.56
CA VAL A 25 -32.55 34.26 -3.61
C VAL A 25 -33.18 32.89 -3.88
N ILE A 26 -33.01 31.95 -2.94
CA ILE A 26 -33.67 30.65 -2.98
C ILE A 26 -35.07 30.81 -2.38
N HIS A 27 -36.10 30.66 -3.22
CA HIS A 27 -37.49 30.61 -2.79
C HIS A 27 -37.79 29.29 -2.04
N ASN A 28 -38.52 29.44 -0.94
CA ASN A 28 -39.07 28.40 -0.07
C ASN A 28 -39.71 27.24 -0.84
N LEU A 29 -39.20 26.02 -0.62
CA LEU A 29 -39.91 24.79 -0.97
C LEU A 29 -40.84 24.41 0.19
N VAL A 30 -42.13 24.48 -0.11
CA VAL A 30 -43.23 24.01 0.72
C VAL A 30 -43.15 22.48 0.85
N GLU A 31 -43.05 21.98 2.08
CA GLU A 31 -43.16 20.57 2.41
C GLU A 31 -44.57 20.05 2.11
N LYS A 32 -44.72 19.26 1.05
CA LYS A 32 -45.91 18.42 0.86
C LYS A 32 -45.74 17.13 1.66
N LYS A 33 -46.48 17.01 2.77
CA LYS A 33 -46.72 15.74 3.45
C LYS A 33 -47.39 14.74 2.49
N LEU A 34 -46.72 13.63 2.21
CA LEU A 34 -47.35 12.45 1.63
C LEU A 34 -48.10 11.66 2.71
N PRO A 35 -49.28 11.10 2.40
CA PRO A 35 -50.00 10.22 3.31
C PRO A 35 -49.29 8.88 3.46
N LEU A 36 -49.20 8.40 4.70
CA LEU A 36 -48.75 7.05 5.04
C LEU A 36 -49.80 6.05 4.55
N VAL A 37 -49.39 5.18 3.62
CA VAL A 37 -50.16 4.01 3.20
C VAL A 37 -49.84 2.90 4.20
N GLU A 38 -50.83 2.51 5.01
CA GLU A 38 -50.77 1.28 5.81
C GLU A 38 -50.85 0.07 4.87
N HIS A 39 -49.76 -0.68 4.77
CA HIS A 39 -49.77 -1.99 4.15
C HIS A 39 -50.15 -3.05 5.19
N ASP A 40 -51.27 -3.74 4.91
CA ASP A 40 -51.72 -4.92 5.63
C ASP A 40 -50.61 -5.98 5.74
N LYS A 41 -50.36 -6.43 6.98
CA LYS A 41 -49.39 -7.48 7.29
C LYS A 41 -49.92 -8.82 6.77
N PRO A 42 -49.17 -9.54 5.91
CA PRO A 42 -49.53 -10.92 5.60
C PRO A 42 -49.32 -11.81 6.83
N LYS A 43 -50.34 -12.61 7.15
CA LYS A 43 -50.27 -13.69 8.15
C LYS A 43 -49.23 -14.73 7.70
N VAL A 44 -48.07 -14.73 8.35
CA VAL A 44 -47.06 -15.77 8.19
C VAL A 44 -47.49 -16.98 9.02
N VAL A 45 -47.91 -18.05 8.34
CA VAL A 45 -48.11 -19.38 8.93
C VAL A 45 -46.73 -19.99 9.15
N ALA A 46 -46.35 -20.20 10.41
CA ALA A 46 -45.09 -20.80 10.80
C ALA A 46 -45.12 -22.33 10.56
N HIS A 47 -44.66 -22.77 9.40
CA HIS A 47 -44.20 -24.15 9.24
C HIS A 47 -42.77 -24.27 9.78
N ARG A 48 -42.62 -24.98 10.90
CA ARG A 48 -41.32 -25.46 11.38
C ARG A 48 -40.78 -26.47 10.38
N ALA A 49 -39.90 -26.01 9.49
CA ALA A 49 -38.97 -26.88 8.79
C ALA A 49 -37.72 -27.00 9.66
N ASP A 50 -37.38 -28.21 10.05
CA ASP A 50 -36.10 -28.50 10.69
C ASP A 50 -34.96 -28.01 9.79
N PRO A 51 -33.98 -27.26 10.31
CA PRO A 51 -32.84 -26.83 9.52
C PRO A 51 -32.06 -28.06 9.11
N LYS A 52 -32.14 -28.42 7.82
CA LYS A 52 -31.20 -29.35 7.19
C LYS A 52 -29.79 -28.88 7.54
N PRO A 53 -28.89 -29.77 8.00
CA PRO A 53 -27.53 -29.40 8.32
C PRO A 53 -26.92 -28.74 7.08
N THR A 54 -26.63 -27.46 7.21
CA THR A 54 -25.86 -26.72 6.22
C THR A 54 -24.56 -27.49 6.02
N PRO A 55 -24.16 -27.83 4.78
CA PRO A 55 -22.87 -28.45 4.55
C PRO A 55 -21.84 -27.56 5.23
N SER A 56 -21.11 -28.11 6.19
CA SER A 56 -20.06 -27.39 6.89
C SER A 56 -19.14 -26.83 5.82
N LEU A 57 -19.21 -25.52 5.61
CA LEU A 57 -18.32 -24.80 4.72
C LEU A 57 -16.94 -25.08 5.27
N HIS A 58 -16.23 -26.01 4.64
CA HIS A 58 -14.84 -26.26 4.92
C HIS A 58 -14.16 -24.91 4.72
N LEU A 59 -13.88 -24.23 5.84
CA LEU A 59 -13.01 -23.07 5.90
C LEU A 59 -11.71 -23.55 5.25
N GLU A 60 -11.52 -23.26 3.97
CA GLU A 60 -10.19 -23.25 3.41
C GLU A 60 -9.43 -22.26 4.28
N LYS A 61 -8.60 -22.78 5.18
CA LYS A 61 -7.59 -21.99 5.88
C LYS A 61 -6.87 -21.23 4.79
N SER A 62 -7.18 -19.93 4.67
CA SER A 62 -6.48 -19.00 3.79
C SER A 62 -5.00 -19.24 4.02
N ARG A 63 -4.35 -19.89 3.05
CA ARG A 63 -2.94 -20.28 3.14
C ARG A 63 -2.10 -19.03 2.93
N GLU A 64 -2.20 -18.07 3.84
CA GLU A 64 -1.19 -17.02 3.94
C GLU A 64 0.17 -17.69 3.99
N ILE A 65 1.16 -17.13 3.29
CA ILE A 65 2.48 -17.74 3.16
C ILE A 65 2.98 -18.10 4.56
N ASN A 66 3.17 -19.39 4.81
CA ASN A 66 3.63 -19.93 6.09
C ASN A 66 5.15 -19.71 6.21
N ALA A 67 5.62 -18.48 6.04
CA ALA A 67 6.99 -18.10 6.32
C ALA A 67 7.13 -17.96 7.83
N LYS A 68 8.13 -18.66 8.37
CA LYS A 68 8.39 -18.69 9.80
C LYS A 68 9.03 -17.36 10.23
N PRO A 69 8.84 -16.92 11.49
CA PRO A 69 9.73 -15.92 12.06
C PRO A 69 11.17 -16.42 11.92
N CYS A 70 12.07 -15.50 11.60
CA CYS A 70 13.47 -15.83 11.44
C CYS A 70 14.02 -16.37 12.76
N LYS A 71 14.58 -17.58 12.75
CA LYS A 71 15.43 -18.06 13.86
C LYS A 71 16.70 -17.19 13.92
N PRO A 72 17.50 -17.22 15.00
CA PRO A 72 18.85 -16.65 14.95
C PRO A 72 19.66 -17.41 13.90
N HIS A 73 19.98 -16.76 12.78
CA HIS A 73 20.93 -17.28 11.78
C HIS A 73 22.27 -16.54 11.98
N ARG A 74 23.35 -17.01 11.36
CA ARG A 74 24.59 -16.22 11.30
C ARG A 74 24.28 -14.84 10.69
N PRO A 75 24.87 -13.74 11.19
CA PRO A 75 24.54 -12.37 10.78
C PRO A 75 24.65 -12.15 9.26
N ASP A 76 25.56 -12.85 8.60
CA ASP A 76 25.97 -12.58 7.22
C ASP A 76 25.04 -13.20 6.18
N SER A 77 24.20 -14.17 6.57
CA SER A 77 23.38 -14.95 5.64
C SER A 77 21.90 -14.55 5.61
N CYS A 78 21.50 -13.65 6.51
CA CYS A 78 20.13 -13.17 6.61
C CYS A 78 20.11 -11.63 6.70
N SER A 79 19.51 -10.99 5.70
CA SER A 79 19.39 -9.52 5.64
C SER A 79 18.50 -8.92 6.73
N GLN A 80 17.88 -9.73 7.59
CA GLN A 80 16.97 -9.27 8.64
C GLN A 80 17.61 -8.25 9.59
N ASN A 81 18.88 -8.43 9.96
CA ASN A 81 19.55 -7.49 10.86
C ASN A 81 19.69 -6.10 10.20
N ILE A 82 20.13 -6.06 8.94
CA ILE A 82 20.24 -4.81 8.17
C ILE A 82 18.85 -4.18 7.97
N CYS A 83 17.84 -4.97 7.56
CA CYS A 83 16.47 -4.47 7.43
C CYS A 83 15.90 -3.95 8.77
N LYS A 84 16.26 -4.57 9.89
CA LYS A 84 15.83 -4.12 11.24
C LYS A 84 16.50 -2.82 11.64
N GLN A 85 17.79 -2.64 11.33
CA GLN A 85 18.46 -1.37 11.55
C GLN A 85 17.87 -0.27 10.65
N TYR A 86 17.61 -0.59 9.38
CA TYR A 86 16.93 0.33 8.49
C TYR A 86 15.55 0.72 9.02
N SER A 87 14.76 -0.23 9.53
CA SER A 87 13.43 0.09 10.07
C SER A 87 13.46 0.98 11.32
N ILE A 88 14.51 0.88 12.14
CA ILE A 88 14.76 1.84 13.23
C ILE A 88 15.08 3.23 12.67
N ASN A 89 15.89 3.31 11.60
CA ASN A 89 16.27 4.57 10.95
C ASN A 89 15.10 5.25 10.22
N LEU A 90 13.98 4.55 10.01
CA LEU A 90 12.73 5.16 9.53
C LEU A 90 12.08 6.06 10.60
N LYS A 91 12.51 6.00 11.87
CA LYS A 91 11.99 6.79 13.00
C LYS A 91 10.48 6.68 13.21
N MET A 92 9.86 5.63 12.69
CA MET A 92 8.44 5.38 12.84
C MET A 92 8.07 4.97 14.26
N ASN A 93 6.89 5.38 14.72
CA ASN A 93 6.39 4.96 16.03
C ASN A 93 6.25 3.42 16.09
N LYS A 94 6.85 2.80 17.11
CA LYS A 94 6.79 1.35 17.34
C LYS A 94 5.35 0.83 17.49
N ALA A 95 4.41 1.68 17.92
CA ALA A 95 2.99 1.36 18.02
C ALA A 95 2.35 1.00 16.68
N TYR A 96 2.91 1.42 15.54
CA TYR A 96 2.43 1.00 14.23
C TYR A 96 2.80 -0.44 13.87
N PHE A 97 3.66 -1.09 14.65
CA PHE A 97 4.15 -2.43 14.33
C PHE A 97 3.51 -3.50 15.20
N ASN A 98 3.26 -4.65 14.57
CA ASN A 98 2.90 -5.88 15.24
C ASN A 98 3.96 -6.95 14.91
N PHE A 99 5.00 -7.01 15.74
CA PHE A 99 6.16 -7.86 15.48
C PHE A 99 5.85 -9.36 15.46
N ARG A 100 4.69 -9.79 15.99
CA ARG A 100 4.20 -11.17 15.87
C ARG A 100 4.05 -11.61 14.40
N TYR A 101 3.76 -10.68 13.51
CA TYR A 101 3.54 -10.94 12.09
C TYR A 101 4.77 -10.67 11.21
N ASN A 102 5.95 -10.48 11.81
CA ASN A 102 7.19 -10.39 11.06
C ASN A 102 7.47 -11.70 10.30
N LYS A 103 7.91 -11.59 9.05
CA LYS A 103 8.28 -12.73 8.20
C LYS A 103 9.61 -12.47 7.51
N CYS A 104 10.42 -13.51 7.35
CA CYS A 104 11.68 -13.43 6.62
C CYS A 104 11.59 -14.29 5.37
N PHE A 105 11.89 -13.71 4.21
CA PHE A 105 11.87 -14.40 2.92
C PHE A 105 13.27 -14.50 2.29
N CYS A 106 14.33 -14.37 3.10
CA CYS A 106 15.69 -14.63 2.63
C CYS A 106 15.85 -16.08 2.16
N SER A 107 16.92 -16.37 1.43
CA SER A 107 17.21 -17.71 0.89
C SER A 107 17.28 -18.81 1.96
N GLN A 108 17.54 -18.47 3.23
CA GLN A 108 17.55 -19.43 4.33
C GLN A 108 16.15 -19.67 4.92
N CYS A 109 15.37 -18.61 5.15
CA CYS A 109 14.04 -18.71 5.76
C CYS A 109 12.97 -19.19 4.75
N TYR A 110 13.15 -18.82 3.48
CA TYR A 110 12.27 -19.19 2.38
C TYR A 110 13.12 -19.67 1.19
N PRO A 111 13.62 -20.93 1.26
CA PRO A 111 14.53 -21.47 0.25
C PRO A 111 13.88 -21.60 -1.13
N ILE A 112 14.72 -21.61 -2.16
CA ILE A 112 14.30 -21.68 -3.57
C ILE A 112 13.42 -22.90 -3.88
N THR A 113 13.53 -23.96 -3.09
CA THR A 113 12.71 -25.18 -3.21
C THR A 113 11.23 -24.98 -2.85
N LYS A 114 10.87 -23.88 -2.17
CA LYS A 114 9.47 -23.53 -1.92
C LYS A 114 8.82 -22.90 -3.16
N ALA A 115 7.50 -22.80 -3.19
CA ALA A 115 6.79 -22.15 -4.31
C ALA A 115 7.10 -20.65 -4.40
N ASP A 116 7.13 -20.10 -5.61
CA ASP A 116 7.29 -18.66 -5.86
C ASP A 116 5.98 -17.87 -5.79
N TYR A 117 4.87 -18.56 -5.50
CA TYR A 117 3.55 -18.00 -5.44
C TYR A 117 2.71 -18.58 -4.31
N PHE A 118 1.59 -17.93 -4.04
CA PHE A 118 0.57 -18.38 -3.11
C PHE A 118 -0.80 -17.90 -3.57
N THR A 119 -1.86 -18.52 -3.04
CA THR A 119 -3.23 -18.21 -3.41
C THR A 119 -4.01 -17.72 -2.20
N VAL A 120 -4.73 -16.60 -2.35
CA VAL A 120 -5.63 -16.01 -1.35
C VAL A 120 -6.85 -15.47 -2.07
N ALA A 121 -8.05 -15.81 -1.56
CA ALA A 121 -9.33 -15.40 -2.16
C ALA A 121 -9.40 -15.71 -3.67
N GLY A 122 -8.95 -16.90 -4.07
CA GLY A 122 -8.98 -17.37 -5.46
C GLY A 122 -7.98 -16.70 -6.41
N SER A 123 -7.15 -15.76 -5.95
CA SER A 123 -6.16 -15.07 -6.78
C SER A 123 -4.73 -15.50 -6.43
N ILE A 124 -3.85 -15.48 -7.43
CA ILE A 124 -2.43 -15.85 -7.32
C ILE A 124 -1.59 -14.59 -7.06
N TYR A 125 -0.59 -14.72 -6.19
CA TYR A 125 0.33 -13.65 -5.83
C TYR A 125 1.75 -14.18 -5.78
N THR A 126 2.74 -13.32 -6.05
CA THR A 126 4.14 -13.72 -5.93
C THR A 126 4.67 -13.62 -4.51
N VAL A 127 5.52 -14.57 -4.13
CA VAL A 127 6.19 -14.55 -2.83
C VAL A 127 7.29 -13.48 -2.85
N PRO A 128 7.40 -12.65 -1.80
CA PRO A 128 8.40 -11.59 -1.70
C PRO A 128 9.80 -12.14 -1.35
N ARG A 129 10.38 -13.00 -2.18
CA ARG A 129 11.71 -13.58 -1.95
C ARG A 129 12.79 -12.53 -1.80
N HIS A 130 13.68 -12.73 -0.84
CA HIS A 130 14.74 -11.81 -0.41
C HIS A 130 14.26 -10.58 0.37
N TRP A 131 12.95 -10.41 0.59
CA TRP A 131 12.41 -9.34 1.41
C TRP A 131 12.27 -9.75 2.87
N ILE A 132 12.25 -8.75 3.74
CA ILE A 132 11.92 -8.89 5.16
C ILE A 132 10.64 -8.13 5.42
N ARG A 133 9.63 -8.80 5.96
CA ARG A 133 8.37 -8.19 6.36
C ARG A 133 8.39 -7.82 7.84
N PHE A 134 8.08 -6.57 8.12
CA PHE A 134 7.69 -6.08 9.43
C PHE A 134 6.16 -5.98 9.47
N GLY A 135 5.52 -6.70 10.39
CA GLY A 135 4.07 -6.67 10.53
C GLY A 135 3.61 -5.29 10.99
N LEU A 136 2.55 -4.77 10.37
CA LEU A 136 1.91 -3.51 10.77
C LEU A 136 0.68 -3.81 11.62
N GLN A 137 0.36 -2.89 12.53
CA GLN A 137 -0.93 -2.89 13.21
C GLN A 137 -2.02 -2.49 12.23
N ILE A 138 -3.17 -3.13 12.38
CA ILE A 138 -4.39 -2.75 11.68
C ILE A 138 -5.52 -2.62 12.69
N ASP A 139 -6.61 -1.96 12.29
CA ASP A 139 -7.84 -1.97 13.09
C ASP A 139 -8.46 -3.37 13.06
N GLN A 140 -8.33 -4.09 14.18
CA GLN A 140 -8.73 -5.49 14.27
C GLN A 140 -10.25 -5.65 14.18
N THR A 141 -11.01 -4.75 14.80
CA THR A 141 -12.48 -4.77 14.78
C THR A 141 -12.99 -4.56 13.36
N PHE A 142 -12.44 -3.58 12.66
CA PHE A 142 -12.76 -3.34 11.24
C PHE A 142 -12.39 -4.56 10.38
N ALA A 143 -11.18 -5.10 10.56
CA ALA A 143 -10.69 -6.24 9.79
C ALA A 143 -11.54 -7.50 9.95
N GLU A 144 -11.99 -7.78 11.17
CA GLU A 144 -12.87 -8.92 11.48
C GLU A 144 -14.27 -8.71 10.89
N SER A 145 -14.86 -7.53 11.07
CA SER A 145 -16.21 -7.22 10.57
C SER A 145 -16.33 -7.30 9.04
N LYS A 146 -15.26 -6.92 8.33
CA LYS A 146 -15.17 -6.98 6.86
C LYS A 146 -14.52 -8.26 6.34
N GLN A 147 -14.15 -9.18 7.24
CA GLN A 147 -13.44 -10.42 6.91
C GLN A 147 -12.22 -10.19 5.99
N ILE A 148 -11.46 -9.12 6.22
CA ILE A 148 -10.45 -8.61 5.29
C ILE A 148 -9.43 -9.69 4.91
N PHE A 149 -8.90 -10.43 5.88
CA PHE A 149 -7.91 -11.47 5.57
C PHE A 149 -8.46 -12.69 4.83
N LYS A 150 -9.78 -12.90 4.85
CA LYS A 150 -10.44 -14.02 4.15
C LYS A 150 -10.89 -13.61 2.74
N GLN A 151 -11.45 -12.41 2.60
CA GLN A 151 -12.14 -11.99 1.39
C GLN A 151 -11.32 -11.02 0.53
N TRP A 152 -10.45 -10.21 1.14
CA TRP A 152 -9.70 -9.20 0.39
C TRP A 152 -8.44 -9.78 -0.23
N TYR A 153 -8.11 -9.27 -1.40
CA TYR A 153 -6.93 -9.69 -2.14
C TYR A 153 -5.65 -9.19 -1.47
N THR A 154 -4.54 -9.91 -1.67
CA THR A 154 -3.22 -9.44 -1.23
C THR A 154 -2.56 -8.68 -2.37
N THR A 155 -2.14 -7.44 -2.14
CA THR A 155 -1.43 -6.66 -3.17
C THR A 155 -0.18 -6.01 -2.62
N PHE A 156 0.69 -5.58 -3.52
CA PHE A 156 1.94 -4.90 -3.22
C PHE A 156 1.87 -3.48 -3.75
N TYR A 157 2.21 -2.52 -2.89
CA TYR A 157 2.26 -1.10 -3.21
C TYR A 157 3.69 -0.58 -3.02
N GLY A 158 4.34 -0.22 -4.12
CA GLY A 158 5.66 0.42 -4.09
C GLY A 158 5.56 1.85 -3.59
N THR A 159 6.46 2.25 -2.69
CA THR A 159 6.49 3.62 -2.15
C THR A 159 7.92 4.08 -1.87
N SER A 160 8.08 5.35 -1.51
CA SER A 160 9.35 5.96 -1.10
C SER A 160 9.37 6.20 0.40
N LYS A 161 10.56 6.22 1.03
CA LYS A 161 10.71 6.52 2.47
C LYS A 161 9.95 7.77 2.90
N GLY A 162 10.00 8.84 2.11
CA GLY A 162 9.33 10.11 2.43
C GLY A 162 7.79 10.07 2.46
N LYS A 163 7.15 9.02 1.93
CA LYS A 163 5.68 8.86 1.95
C LYS A 163 5.22 7.76 2.91
N LEU A 164 6.15 6.96 3.41
CA LEU A 164 5.85 5.75 4.17
C LEU A 164 5.12 6.09 5.46
N GLU A 165 5.63 7.04 6.24
CA GLU A 165 5.04 7.43 7.51
C GLU A 165 3.63 7.99 7.32
N SER A 166 3.42 8.88 6.34
CA SER A 166 2.11 9.44 6.07
C SER A 166 1.11 8.35 5.64
N ILE A 167 1.49 7.38 4.81
CA ILE A 167 0.60 6.25 4.45
C ILE A 167 0.24 5.42 5.69
N ILE A 168 1.22 5.05 6.50
CA ILE A 168 0.99 4.20 7.68
C ILE A 168 0.16 4.94 8.74
N ASN A 169 0.39 6.24 8.94
CA ASN A 169 -0.39 7.05 9.85
C ASN A 169 -1.88 7.13 9.44
N ASN A 170 -2.16 7.22 8.13
CA ASN A 170 -3.54 7.18 7.62
C ASN A 170 -4.18 5.79 7.65
N ARG A 171 -3.39 4.71 7.86
CA ARG A 171 -3.85 3.30 7.92
C ARG A 171 -4.42 2.71 6.62
N PHE A 172 -4.47 3.49 5.55
CA PHE A 172 -4.82 3.05 4.20
C PHE A 172 -3.93 3.76 3.19
N VAL A 173 -3.84 3.23 1.97
CA VAL A 173 -3.13 3.92 0.87
C VAL A 173 -4.02 5.07 0.38
N PRO A 174 -3.62 6.34 0.54
CA PRO A 174 -4.42 7.49 0.15
C PRO A 174 -4.48 7.63 -1.37
N MET A 175 -5.52 8.29 -1.87
CA MET A 175 -5.59 8.69 -3.28
C MET A 175 -4.73 9.93 -3.51
N PRO A 176 -4.22 10.13 -4.73
CA PRO A 176 -3.59 11.40 -5.10
C PRO A 176 -4.56 12.57 -4.87
N GLY A 177 -4.07 13.64 -4.24
CA GLY A 177 -4.88 14.81 -3.89
C GLY A 177 -5.52 14.75 -2.50
N ASP A 178 -5.42 13.63 -1.77
CA ASP A 178 -6.00 13.52 -0.43
C ASP A 178 -5.28 14.38 0.59
N HIS A 179 -6.04 15.02 1.46
CA HIS A 179 -5.50 15.59 2.68
C HIS A 179 -5.24 14.48 3.71
N LEU A 180 -4.00 14.40 4.17
CA LEU A 180 -3.55 13.42 5.14
C LEU A 180 -3.74 13.94 6.57
N LEU A 181 -3.68 13.05 7.56
CA LEU A 181 -3.64 13.44 8.98
C LEU A 181 -2.46 14.37 9.33
N SER A 182 -1.41 14.40 8.52
CA SER A 182 -0.29 15.35 8.63
C SER A 182 -0.61 16.74 8.04
N ASN A 183 -1.83 16.97 7.57
CA ASN A 183 -2.27 18.14 6.78
C ASN A 183 -1.56 18.31 5.42
N GLU A 184 -0.77 17.33 4.99
CA GLU A 184 -0.15 17.31 3.68
C GLU A 184 -1.13 16.80 2.61
N ILE A 185 -0.92 17.20 1.35
CA ILE A 185 -1.62 16.62 0.21
C ILE A 185 -0.82 15.41 -0.29
N PHE A 186 -1.46 14.25 -0.34
CA PHE A 186 -0.83 13.05 -0.87
C PHE A 186 -0.58 13.19 -2.37
N THR A 187 0.67 13.00 -2.76
CA THR A 187 1.07 12.99 -4.17
C THR A 187 1.47 11.59 -4.57
N THR A 188 1.36 11.27 -5.86
CA THR A 188 1.93 10.06 -6.46
C THR A 188 2.97 10.46 -7.51
N ARG A 189 3.88 9.55 -7.86
CA ARG A 189 4.79 9.73 -9.00
C ARG A 189 4.11 9.46 -10.34
N LEU A 190 2.94 8.81 -10.30
CA LEU A 190 2.13 8.51 -11.47
C LEU A 190 1.39 9.77 -11.92
N SER A 191 1.11 9.87 -13.22
CA SER A 191 0.39 11.01 -13.79
C SER A 191 -1.11 10.97 -13.46
N ASP A 192 -1.66 9.78 -13.26
CA ASP A 192 -3.07 9.58 -12.92
C ASP A 192 -3.34 10.02 -11.47
N LYS A 193 -4.27 10.96 -11.32
CA LYS A 193 -4.69 11.52 -10.03
C LYS A 193 -5.98 10.91 -9.49
N HIS A 194 -6.64 10.05 -10.26
CA HIS A 194 -7.95 9.49 -9.94
C HIS A 194 -7.88 8.04 -9.49
N HIS A 195 -6.72 7.40 -9.57
CA HIS A 195 -6.55 5.99 -9.22
C HIS A 195 -5.34 5.75 -8.33
N VAL A 196 -5.43 4.71 -7.49
CA VAL A 196 -4.29 4.10 -6.80
C VAL A 196 -3.99 2.76 -7.46
N TYR A 197 -2.71 2.49 -7.64
CA TYR A 197 -2.20 1.33 -8.36
C TYR A 197 -1.46 0.39 -7.42
N THR A 198 -1.77 -0.90 -7.50
CA THR A 198 -1.09 -1.97 -6.78
C THR A 198 -0.81 -3.12 -7.74
N SER A 199 -0.12 -4.16 -7.26
CA SER A 199 0.13 -5.37 -8.06
C SER A 199 0.02 -6.62 -7.20
N PRO A 200 -0.47 -7.75 -7.73
CA PRO A 200 -0.31 -9.06 -7.09
C PRO A 200 1.14 -9.58 -7.20
N SER A 201 2.01 -8.87 -7.93
CA SER A 201 3.41 -9.23 -8.12
C SER A 201 4.36 -8.26 -7.44
N ILE A 202 5.14 -8.75 -6.46
CA ILE A 202 6.20 -7.93 -5.87
C ILE A 202 7.29 -7.56 -6.87
N LYS A 203 7.56 -8.41 -7.87
CA LYS A 203 8.53 -8.13 -8.95
C LYS A 203 8.12 -6.89 -9.75
N TYR A 204 6.82 -6.67 -9.90
CA TYR A 204 6.29 -5.49 -10.57
C TYR A 204 6.22 -4.28 -9.64
N ALA A 205 5.72 -4.47 -8.41
CA ALA A 205 5.66 -3.40 -7.41
C ALA A 205 7.04 -2.85 -7.01
N CYS A 206 8.13 -3.61 -7.20
CA CYS A 206 9.50 -3.16 -6.93
C CYS A 206 10.18 -2.46 -8.12
N LEU A 207 9.48 -2.21 -9.23
CA LEU A 207 10.05 -1.46 -10.35
C LEU A 207 10.38 -0.03 -9.92
N LYS A 208 11.56 0.49 -10.34
CA LYS A 208 12.11 1.78 -9.90
C LYS A 208 11.17 2.98 -10.06
N HIS A 209 10.26 2.95 -11.04
CA HIS A 209 9.31 4.04 -11.28
C HIS A 209 8.19 4.10 -10.22
N VAL A 210 7.90 2.97 -9.57
CA VAL A 210 6.90 2.85 -8.48
C VAL A 210 7.58 2.83 -7.11
N CYS A 211 8.66 2.06 -6.97
CA CYS A 211 9.43 1.85 -5.75
C CYS A 211 10.86 2.35 -5.94
N PRO A 212 11.14 3.64 -5.66
CA PRO A 212 12.48 4.19 -5.77
C PRO A 212 13.45 3.50 -4.81
N VAL A 213 14.73 3.51 -5.16
CA VAL A 213 15.81 2.95 -4.35
C VAL A 213 16.40 4.07 -3.50
N ASP A 214 16.45 3.84 -2.19
CA ASP A 214 17.18 4.69 -1.24
C ASP A 214 18.59 4.12 -1.05
N ILE A 215 19.62 4.96 -1.17
CA ILE A 215 21.00 4.58 -0.87
C ILE A 215 21.31 5.01 0.56
N VAL A 216 21.65 4.07 1.43
CA VAL A 216 21.89 4.35 2.85
C VAL A 216 23.16 3.69 3.37
N ASN A 217 23.83 4.38 4.29
CA ASN A 217 24.94 3.82 5.03
C ASN A 217 24.42 3.17 6.32
N ILE A 218 24.73 1.88 6.53
CA ILE A 218 24.41 1.12 7.74
C ILE A 218 25.68 0.41 8.18
N HIS A 219 26.19 0.74 9.36
CA HIS A 219 27.44 0.18 9.91
C HIS A 219 28.64 0.29 8.94
N SER A 220 28.85 1.47 8.37
CA SER A 220 29.96 1.76 7.45
C SER A 220 29.89 1.02 6.10
N GLU A 221 28.78 0.34 5.80
CA GLU A 221 28.51 -0.24 4.49
C GLU A 221 27.33 0.46 3.81
N TRP A 222 27.42 0.64 2.50
CA TRP A 222 26.37 1.25 1.69
C TRP A 222 25.42 0.20 1.14
N TYR A 223 24.12 0.49 1.18
CA TYR A 223 23.05 -0.40 0.76
C TYR A 223 22.06 0.31 -0.16
N ASP A 224 21.65 -0.40 -1.21
CA ASP A 224 20.44 -0.10 -1.97
C ASP A 224 19.24 -0.68 -1.22
N VAL A 225 18.29 0.19 -0.88
CA VAL A 225 17.11 -0.18 -0.09
C VAL A 225 15.84 0.15 -0.85
N GLN A 226 14.92 -0.81 -0.87
CA GLN A 226 13.58 -0.63 -1.43
C GLN A 226 12.53 -0.97 -0.37
N ILE A 227 11.42 -0.22 -0.39
CA ILE A 227 10.31 -0.42 0.52
C ILE A 227 9.00 -0.61 -0.24
N ILE A 228 8.25 -1.62 0.19
CA ILE A 228 6.95 -1.99 -0.36
C ILE A 228 5.98 -2.20 0.80
N LEU A 229 4.74 -1.77 0.62
CA LEU A 229 3.64 -2.14 1.51
C LEU A 229 2.96 -3.39 0.97
N GLU A 230 2.90 -4.44 1.78
CA GLU A 230 2.00 -5.56 1.59
C GLU A 230 0.62 -5.15 2.11
N CYS A 231 -0.37 -5.19 1.24
CA CYS A 231 -1.68 -4.61 1.44
C CYS A 231 -2.79 -5.65 1.29
N LYS A 232 -3.91 -5.42 1.96
CA LYS A 232 -5.19 -6.03 1.64
C LYS A 232 -6.01 -5.05 0.81
N GLN A 233 -6.50 -5.50 -0.34
CA GLN A 233 -7.29 -4.68 -1.24
C GLN A 233 -8.69 -5.24 -1.40
N ASN A 234 -9.69 -4.37 -1.18
CA ASN A 234 -11.08 -4.69 -1.37
C ASN A 234 -11.32 -5.13 -2.82
N PRO A 235 -11.90 -6.31 -3.07
CA PRO A 235 -12.13 -6.83 -4.42
C PRO A 235 -13.09 -5.95 -5.25
N GLU A 236 -13.96 -5.19 -4.60
CA GLU A 236 -14.91 -4.33 -5.30
C GLU A 236 -14.24 -3.09 -5.91
N GLY A 237 -14.52 -2.82 -7.18
CA GLY A 237 -14.00 -1.63 -7.88
C GLY A 237 -12.53 -1.75 -8.28
N ILE A 238 -11.98 -2.96 -8.35
CA ILE A 238 -10.67 -3.21 -8.94
C ILE A 238 -10.82 -3.37 -10.45
N VAL A 239 -10.00 -2.63 -11.19
CA VAL A 239 -9.77 -2.85 -12.62
C VAL A 239 -8.36 -3.44 -12.79
N LYS A 240 -8.28 -4.64 -13.36
CA LYS A 240 -7.01 -5.27 -13.77
C LYS A 240 -6.63 -4.78 -15.17
N GLN A 241 -5.35 -4.52 -15.39
CA GLN A 241 -4.87 -4.03 -16.67
C GLN A 241 -3.42 -4.44 -16.95
N HIS A 242 -3.00 -4.13 -18.18
CA HIS A 242 -1.62 -4.28 -18.60
C HIS A 242 -0.67 -3.45 -17.74
N GLY A 243 0.43 -4.07 -17.32
CA GLY A 243 1.53 -3.36 -16.68
C GLY A 243 2.26 -2.43 -17.65
N TYR A 244 2.85 -1.37 -17.10
CA TYR A 244 3.76 -0.44 -17.78
C TYR A 244 4.96 -1.15 -18.45
N ARG A 245 5.42 -2.26 -17.88
CA ARG A 245 6.46 -3.12 -18.45
C ARG A 245 5.93 -4.53 -18.64
N GLN A 246 6.27 -5.11 -19.79
CA GLN A 246 5.96 -6.50 -20.14
C GLN A 246 7.04 -7.45 -19.64
N ASN A 247 6.68 -8.72 -19.47
CA ASN A 247 7.54 -9.83 -19.06
C ASN A 247 8.25 -9.60 -17.72
N VAL A 248 7.62 -8.85 -16.81
CA VAL A 248 8.18 -8.56 -15.47
C VAL A 248 8.01 -9.74 -14.53
N CYS A 249 6.93 -10.51 -14.71
CA CYS A 249 6.60 -11.65 -13.89
C CYS A 249 6.24 -12.85 -14.75
N ASN A 250 6.84 -14.00 -14.44
CA ASN A 250 6.57 -15.27 -15.10
C ASN A 250 5.38 -16.03 -14.47
N ILE A 251 4.73 -15.46 -13.46
CA ILE A 251 3.64 -16.09 -12.68
C ILE A 251 2.32 -15.37 -12.92
N ILE A 252 2.35 -14.03 -12.91
CA ILE A 252 1.18 -13.20 -13.16
C ILE A 252 1.22 -12.71 -14.60
N PRO A 253 0.18 -12.95 -15.41
CA PRO A 253 0.08 -12.45 -16.76
C PRO A 253 0.21 -10.93 -16.84
N ASP A 254 0.87 -10.42 -17.89
CA ASP A 254 1.10 -8.98 -18.05
C ASP A 254 -0.20 -8.17 -18.13
N ASN A 255 -1.29 -8.74 -18.67
CA ASN A 255 -2.62 -8.11 -18.76
C ASN A 255 -3.39 -8.07 -17.43
N GLU A 256 -2.84 -8.70 -16.38
CA GLU A 256 -3.43 -8.74 -15.03
C GLU A 256 -2.45 -8.30 -13.93
N ILE A 257 -1.26 -7.82 -14.30
CA ILE A 257 -0.19 -7.53 -13.32
C ILE A 257 -0.35 -6.20 -12.61
N GLU A 258 -1.13 -5.26 -13.16
CA GLU A 258 -1.38 -3.96 -12.56
C GLU A 258 -2.86 -3.81 -12.24
N TRP A 259 -3.16 -3.48 -10.98
CA TRP A 259 -4.52 -3.34 -10.47
C TRP A 259 -4.72 -1.89 -10.06
N LYS A 260 -5.83 -1.28 -10.48
CA LYS A 260 -6.18 0.07 -10.10
C LYS A 260 -7.56 0.15 -9.49
N THR A 261 -7.77 1.15 -8.64
CA THR A 261 -9.08 1.47 -8.07
C THR A 261 -9.20 2.97 -7.85
N ASP A 262 -10.40 3.50 -7.98
CA ASP A 262 -10.80 4.86 -7.65
C ASP A 262 -11.43 4.97 -6.25
N ARG A 263 -11.60 3.83 -5.56
CA ARG A 263 -12.23 3.76 -4.26
C ARG A 263 -11.26 4.10 -3.13
N ARG A 264 -11.65 5.07 -2.32
CA ARG A 264 -10.93 5.48 -1.10
C ARG A 264 -10.98 4.39 -0.03
N ALA A 265 -9.95 4.32 0.82
CA ALA A 265 -9.87 3.38 1.94
C ALA A 265 -10.09 1.90 1.55
N SER A 266 -9.82 1.55 0.29
CA SER A 266 -9.98 0.20 -0.25
C SER A 266 -8.70 -0.64 -0.16
N ILE A 267 -7.57 -0.03 0.21
CA ILE A 267 -6.25 -0.67 0.29
C ILE A 267 -5.66 -0.42 1.67
N ILE A 268 -5.44 -1.49 2.43
CA ILE A 268 -4.99 -1.44 3.84
C ILE A 268 -3.62 -2.10 3.95
N PRO A 269 -2.55 -1.33 4.22
CA PRO A 269 -1.25 -1.88 4.54
C PRO A 269 -1.29 -2.74 5.80
N TYR A 270 -0.73 -3.95 5.74
CA TYR A 270 -0.57 -4.83 6.90
C TYR A 270 0.86 -5.37 7.08
N GLY A 271 1.74 -5.10 6.12
CA GLY A 271 3.16 -5.42 6.21
C GLY A 271 4.03 -4.37 5.52
N LEU A 272 5.12 -4.00 6.17
CA LEU A 272 6.23 -3.25 5.56
C LEU A 272 7.29 -4.24 5.10
N LEU A 273 7.45 -4.37 3.79
CA LEU A 273 8.49 -5.18 3.16
C LEU A 273 9.71 -4.32 2.87
N ILE A 274 10.87 -4.75 3.35
CA ILE A 274 12.16 -4.09 3.13
C ILE A 274 13.09 -5.07 2.43
N HIS A 275 13.61 -4.65 1.27
CA HIS A 275 14.68 -5.34 0.57
C HIS A 275 15.95 -4.50 0.66
N VAL A 276 17.07 -5.18 0.89
CA VAL A 276 18.39 -4.55 0.96
C VAL A 276 19.36 -5.34 0.10
N GLN A 277 20.20 -4.61 -0.62
CA GLN A 277 21.31 -5.17 -1.40
C GLN A 277 22.54 -4.30 -1.14
N LYS A 278 23.73 -4.90 -1.04
CA LYS A 278 24.96 -4.12 -0.94
C LYS A 278 25.09 -3.22 -2.17
N HIS A 279 25.27 -1.92 -1.93
CA HIS A 279 25.45 -0.94 -2.98
C HIS A 279 26.78 -1.22 -3.68
N ARG A 280 26.73 -1.47 -4.99
CA ARG A 280 27.95 -1.65 -5.79
C ARG A 280 28.41 -0.28 -6.21
N CYS A 281 29.40 0.24 -5.47
CA CYS A 281 30.14 1.44 -5.86
C CYS A 281 30.74 1.22 -7.25
N THR A 282 30.17 1.85 -8.28
CA THR A 282 30.86 2.00 -9.56
C THR A 282 31.98 3.02 -9.37
N LYS A 283 33.09 2.88 -10.10
CA LYS A 283 34.31 3.70 -9.94
C LYS A 283 34.08 5.23 -9.96
N GLU A 284 32.91 5.67 -10.39
CA GLU A 284 32.48 7.08 -10.43
C GLU A 284 32.11 7.67 -9.06
N CYS A 285 31.79 6.86 -8.04
CA CYS A 285 31.39 7.38 -6.73
C CYS A 285 32.55 7.86 -5.84
N ILE A 286 33.81 7.67 -6.27
CA ILE A 286 35.00 8.06 -5.48
C ILE A 286 35.17 9.60 -5.45
N ASN A 287 34.59 10.34 -6.41
CA ASN A 287 34.83 11.78 -6.57
C ASN A 287 33.75 12.70 -5.98
N ILE A 288 32.71 12.17 -5.31
CA ILE A 288 31.60 13.00 -4.80
C ILE A 288 31.84 13.48 -3.36
N HIS A 289 32.84 12.94 -2.67
CA HIS A 289 33.11 13.28 -1.26
C HIS A 289 34.59 13.50 -0.89
N SER A 290 35.43 13.85 -1.87
CA SER A 290 36.75 14.46 -1.64
C SER A 290 36.64 15.99 -1.65
#